data_AF-A0A6L5JUY5-F1
#
_entry.id   AF-A0A6L5JUY5-F1
#
_cell.length_a   1.000
_cell.length_b   1.000
_cell.length_c   1.000
_cell.angle_alpha   90.00
_cell.angle_beta   90.00
_cell.angle_gamma   90.00
#
_symmetry.space_group_name_H-M   'P 1'
#
loop_
_entity.id
_entity.type
_entity.pdbx_description
1 polymer ?
#
loop_
_entity_poly.entity_id
_entity_poly.type
_entity_poly.pdbx_seq_one_letter_code
_entity_poly.pdbx_strand_id
1 'polypeptide(L)'
;MHRPVIAHLKAGRYCDAIAAARSWLECTSYPQLSPDLAGVVGEERTSLLSLAREVLAMGGPLGGPLWGAPALLHLASANRPEALLMPPQTLPKGVVRAGWLPAGLLDSDMPVGFVCKPDSITVPTDEVTAAVLVLQTVELEAPELADDFFIESMEPIVDERQVLSARVLLPWIEALEATQIMLRGAREAAGEAVPATPNAGAGAGTSRPLFLPDSVASWALAAGRTFAAMAR
;
A
#
# COMPACT_ATOMS: atom_id res chain seq x y z
N MET A 1 13.35 6.51 -16.45
CA MET A 1 12.59 7.12 -17.58
C MET A 1 11.89 8.45 -17.25
N HIS A 2 12.21 9.11 -16.13
CA HIS A 2 11.53 10.31 -15.62
C HIS A 2 11.90 11.65 -16.29
N ARG A 3 12.92 11.69 -17.16
CA ARG A 3 13.43 12.94 -17.78
C ARG A 3 12.37 13.77 -18.53
N PRO A 4 11.43 13.17 -19.29
CA PRO A 4 10.35 13.93 -19.93
C PRO A 4 9.47 14.66 -18.91
N VAL A 5 9.17 14.03 -17.77
CA VAL A 5 8.36 14.63 -16.69
C VAL A 5 8.99 15.93 -16.20
N ILE A 6 10.29 15.90 -15.88
CA ILE A 6 11.05 17.07 -15.43
C ILE A 6 11.07 18.16 -16.51
N ALA A 7 11.25 17.79 -17.78
CA ALA A 7 11.25 18.74 -18.88
C ALA A 7 9.89 19.45 -19.04
N HIS A 8 8.78 18.73 -18.88
CA HIS A 8 7.44 19.31 -18.91
C HIS A 8 7.16 20.21 -17.69
N LEU A 9 7.57 19.79 -16.50
CA LEU A 9 7.45 20.60 -15.27
C LEU A 9 8.20 21.93 -15.39
N LYS A 10 9.46 21.91 -15.83
CA LYS A 10 10.27 23.13 -16.05
C LYS A 10 9.67 24.06 -17.10
N ALA A 11 8.93 23.51 -18.07
CA ALA A 11 8.25 24.27 -19.10
C ALA A 11 6.84 24.76 -18.70
N GLY A 12 6.38 24.49 -17.47
CA GLY A 12 5.02 24.83 -17.03
C GLY A 12 3.91 24.04 -17.74
N ARG A 13 4.24 22.93 -18.42
CA ARG A 13 3.30 22.11 -19.17
C ARG A 13 2.74 21.00 -18.29
N TYR A 14 1.88 21.36 -17.35
CA TYR A 14 1.38 20.44 -16.31
C TYR A 14 0.62 19.24 -16.87
N CYS A 15 -0.24 19.42 -17.89
CA CYS A 15 -0.97 18.31 -18.50
C CYS A 15 -0.01 17.28 -19.14
N ASP A 16 1.01 17.75 -19.86
CA ASP A 16 2.03 16.88 -20.45
C ASP A 16 2.86 16.18 -19.36
N ALA A 17 3.17 16.88 -18.26
CA ALA A 17 3.89 16.31 -17.14
C ALA A 17 3.10 15.17 -16.48
N ILE A 18 1.79 15.35 -16.27
CA ILE A 18 0.88 14.31 -15.76
C ILE A 18 0.87 13.10 -16.71
N ALA A 19 0.69 13.32 -18.01
CA ALA A 19 0.68 12.24 -19.01
C ALA A 19 2.02 11.47 -19.04
N ALA A 20 3.14 12.19 -18.99
CA ALA A 20 4.47 11.60 -18.96
C ALA A 20 4.72 10.83 -17.65
N ALA A 21 4.29 11.36 -16.51
CA ALA A 21 4.42 10.70 -15.21
C ALA A 21 3.58 9.43 -15.16
N ARG A 22 2.37 9.47 -15.73
CA ARG A 22 1.51 8.29 -15.86
C ARG A 22 2.19 7.18 -16.65
N SER A 23 2.66 7.50 -17.86
CA SER A 23 3.36 6.54 -18.72
C SER A 23 4.62 5.98 -18.05
N TRP A 24 5.35 6.81 -17.32
CA TRP A 24 6.53 6.37 -16.57
C TRP A 24 6.17 5.36 -15.46
N LEU A 25 5.15 5.66 -14.65
CA LEU A 25 4.72 4.80 -13.54
C LEU A 25 4.08 3.49 -14.02
N GLU A 26 3.38 3.50 -15.16
CA GLU A 26 2.82 2.29 -15.79
C GLU A 26 3.90 1.32 -16.31
N CYS A 27 5.13 1.78 -16.45
CA CYS A 27 6.24 1.00 -17.00
C CYS A 27 7.37 0.71 -15.99
N THR A 28 7.28 1.21 -14.76
CA THR A 28 8.36 1.10 -13.77
C THR A 28 7.87 0.40 -12.52
N SER A 29 8.58 -0.62 -12.04
CA SER A 29 8.25 -1.31 -10.79
C SER A 29 8.72 -0.51 -9.57
N TYR A 30 8.16 -0.83 -8.41
CA TYR A 30 8.51 -0.09 -7.18
C TYR A 30 9.98 -0.28 -6.79
N PRO A 31 10.57 -1.49 -6.88
CA PRO A 31 12.02 -1.68 -6.66
C PRO A 31 12.90 -0.88 -7.63
N GLN A 32 12.41 -0.58 -8.84
CA GLN A 32 13.14 0.22 -9.84
C GLN A 32 13.03 1.72 -9.59
N LEU A 33 11.94 2.22 -9.00
CA LEU A 33 11.73 3.66 -8.76
C LEU A 33 12.79 4.27 -7.87
N SER A 34 13.18 3.58 -6.79
CA SER A 34 14.13 4.13 -5.81
C SER A 34 15.53 4.36 -6.43
N PRO A 35 16.14 3.39 -7.15
CA PRO A 35 17.35 3.62 -7.94
C PRO A 35 17.19 4.70 -9.03
N ASP A 36 16.07 4.70 -9.77
CA ASP A 36 15.81 5.68 -10.83
C ASP A 36 15.81 7.12 -10.31
N LEU A 37 15.36 7.31 -9.06
CA LEU A 37 15.30 8.59 -8.39
C LEU A 37 16.57 8.94 -7.61
N ALA A 38 17.47 8.00 -7.35
CA ALA A 38 18.71 8.24 -6.59
C ALA A 38 19.61 9.30 -7.23
N GLY A 39 19.58 9.42 -8.56
CA GLY A 39 20.31 10.44 -9.32
C GLY A 39 19.65 11.82 -9.35
N VAL A 40 18.44 11.98 -8.79
CA VAL A 40 17.68 13.24 -8.76
C VAL A 40 17.71 13.79 -7.33
N VAL A 41 18.13 15.05 -7.19
CA VAL A 41 18.33 15.69 -5.87
C VAL A 41 17.58 17.02 -5.76
N GLY A 42 17.33 17.47 -4.52
CA GLY A 42 16.74 18.78 -4.24
C GLY A 42 15.29 18.96 -4.70
N GLU A 43 14.99 20.13 -5.23
CA GLU A 43 13.62 20.54 -5.63
C GLU A 43 13.06 19.69 -6.78
N GLU A 44 13.92 19.21 -7.69
CA GLU A 44 13.49 18.35 -8.80
C GLU A 44 12.95 17.02 -8.28
N ARG A 45 13.65 16.42 -7.31
CA ARG A 45 13.21 15.17 -6.67
C ARG A 45 11.87 15.38 -5.98
N THR A 46 11.74 16.48 -5.24
CA THR A 46 10.53 16.82 -4.50
C THR A 46 9.34 17.01 -5.44
N SER A 47 9.52 17.75 -6.53
CA SER A 47 8.48 18.00 -7.54
C SER A 47 8.06 16.72 -8.26
N LEU A 48 9.04 15.87 -8.60
CA LEU A 48 8.80 14.60 -9.28
C LEU A 48 8.02 13.63 -8.38
N LEU A 49 8.39 13.53 -7.10
CA LEU A 49 7.68 12.71 -6.11
C LEU A 49 6.26 13.24 -5.84
N SER A 50 6.09 14.56 -5.74
CA SER A 50 4.77 15.17 -5.57
C SER A 50 3.84 14.84 -6.74
N LEU A 51 4.32 15.03 -7.98
CA LEU A 51 3.54 14.71 -9.18
C LEU A 51 3.27 13.20 -9.29
N ALA A 52 4.24 12.35 -8.99
CA ALA A 52 4.04 10.90 -9.00
C ALA A 52 2.97 10.49 -7.99
N ARG A 53 2.99 11.05 -6.77
CA ARG A 53 1.96 10.84 -5.75
C ARG A 53 0.58 11.25 -6.26
N GLU A 54 0.45 12.45 -6.84
CA GLU A 54 -0.82 12.93 -7.40
C GLU A 54 -1.36 11.99 -8.49
N VAL A 55 -0.48 11.56 -9.41
CA VAL A 55 -0.84 10.65 -10.49
C VAL A 55 -1.30 9.31 -9.94
N LEU A 56 -0.57 8.73 -8.98
CA LEU A 56 -0.92 7.47 -8.33
C LEU A 56 -2.23 7.56 -7.55
N ALA A 57 -2.47 8.68 -6.88
CA ALA A 57 -3.70 8.92 -6.15
C ALA A 57 -4.92 8.97 -7.09
N MET A 58 -4.80 9.59 -8.27
CA MET A 58 -5.92 9.85 -9.17
C MET A 58 -6.25 8.70 -10.15
N GLY A 59 -5.32 7.80 -10.44
CA GLY A 59 -5.39 6.98 -11.66
C GLY A 59 -6.03 5.60 -11.54
N GLY A 60 -6.94 5.37 -10.59
CA GLY A 60 -7.73 4.12 -10.58
C GLY A 60 -8.45 3.87 -11.93
N PRO A 61 -8.89 2.63 -12.22
CA PRO A 61 -9.49 2.26 -13.52
C PRO A 61 -10.71 3.12 -13.90
N LEU A 62 -11.41 3.67 -12.92
CA LEU A 62 -12.55 4.59 -13.10
C LEU A 62 -12.19 6.08 -13.04
N GLY A 63 -10.91 6.44 -12.90
CA GLY A 63 -10.43 7.83 -12.92
C GLY A 63 -10.66 8.66 -11.66
N GLY A 64 -11.06 8.04 -10.54
CA GLY A 64 -11.23 8.69 -9.24
C GLY A 64 -10.16 8.33 -8.19
N PRO A 65 -10.06 9.09 -7.08
CA PRO A 65 -9.01 8.93 -6.07
C PRO A 65 -9.01 7.57 -5.38
N LEU A 66 -7.80 7.08 -5.09
CA LEU A 66 -7.53 5.81 -4.42
C LEU A 66 -6.99 6.02 -3.00
N TRP A 67 -7.75 5.54 -2.03
CA TRP A 67 -7.39 5.53 -0.61
C TRP A 67 -7.09 4.11 -0.17
N GLY A 68 -6.10 3.93 0.70
CA GLY A 68 -5.71 2.65 1.25
C GLY A 68 -5.81 2.67 2.77
N ALA A 69 -6.27 1.56 3.30
CA ALA A 69 -6.41 1.31 4.72
C ALA A 69 -5.52 0.12 5.11
N PRO A 70 -4.36 0.36 5.73
CA PRO A 70 -3.43 -0.69 6.16
C PRO A 70 -4.08 -1.66 7.16
N ALA A 71 -3.86 -2.95 6.99
CA ALA A 71 -4.33 -3.98 7.90
C ALA A 71 -3.24 -5.02 8.18
N LEU A 72 -2.99 -5.26 9.46
CA LEU A 72 -2.33 -6.47 9.95
C LEU A 72 -3.38 -7.50 10.37
N LEU A 73 -3.12 -8.74 10.01
CA LEU A 73 -4.05 -9.84 10.14
C LEU A 73 -3.34 -11.03 10.81
N HIS A 74 -4.01 -11.63 11.78
CA HIS A 74 -3.69 -12.95 12.30
C HIS A 74 -5.01 -13.72 12.39
N LEU A 75 -5.15 -14.69 11.49
CA LEU A 75 -6.37 -15.46 11.30
C LEU A 75 -6.13 -16.89 11.75
N ALA A 76 -6.74 -17.30 12.85
CA ALA A 76 -6.67 -18.68 13.32
C ALA A 76 -7.65 -19.56 12.54
N SER A 77 -7.21 -20.72 12.04
CA SER A 77 -8.09 -21.65 11.31
C SER A 77 -7.62 -23.09 11.45
N ALA A 78 -8.40 -23.91 12.16
CA ALA A 78 -8.06 -25.34 12.36
C ALA A 78 -8.15 -26.20 11.08
N ASN A 79 -8.84 -25.73 10.04
CA ASN A 79 -9.28 -26.58 8.91
C ASN A 79 -8.87 -26.07 7.53
N ARG A 80 -8.25 -24.88 7.44
CA ARG A 80 -7.85 -24.28 6.17
C ARG A 80 -6.51 -23.59 6.36
N PRO A 81 -5.52 -23.84 5.49
CA PRO A 81 -4.21 -23.17 5.54
C PRO A 81 -4.26 -21.72 4.99
N GLU A 82 -5.35 -21.35 4.33
CA GLU A 82 -5.49 -20.08 3.65
C GLU A 82 -6.91 -19.53 3.80
N ALA A 83 -6.98 -18.20 3.84
CA ALA A 83 -8.16 -17.39 4.00
C ALA A 83 -8.36 -16.48 2.78
N LEU A 84 -9.58 -16.46 2.23
CA LEU A 84 -9.94 -15.54 1.15
C LEU A 84 -10.45 -14.23 1.73
N LEU A 85 -9.78 -13.12 1.43
CA LEU A 85 -10.25 -11.78 1.74
C LEU A 85 -11.05 -11.26 0.55
N MET A 86 -12.35 -11.10 0.75
CA MET A 86 -13.26 -10.56 -0.26
C MET A 86 -13.37 -9.03 -0.12
N PRO A 87 -13.69 -8.30 -1.19
CA PRO A 87 -14.10 -6.91 -1.05
C PRO A 87 -15.36 -6.76 -0.17
N PRO A 88 -15.51 -5.65 0.58
CA PRO A 88 -16.74 -5.37 1.31
C PRO A 88 -17.94 -5.28 0.36
N GLN A 89 -19.06 -5.87 0.77
CA GLN A 89 -20.31 -5.84 -0.01
C GLN A 89 -21.03 -4.49 0.11
N THR A 90 -21.00 -3.90 1.30
CA THR A 90 -21.53 -2.57 1.57
C THR A 90 -20.41 -1.56 1.46
N LEU A 91 -20.56 -0.57 0.59
CA LEU A 91 -19.56 0.48 0.41
C LEU A 91 -19.94 1.75 1.18
N PRO A 92 -18.97 2.45 1.78
CA PRO A 92 -19.20 3.77 2.37
C PRO A 92 -19.69 4.75 1.31
N LYS A 93 -20.35 5.82 1.75
CA LYS A 93 -20.78 6.90 0.86
C LYS A 93 -19.57 7.45 0.09
N GLY A 94 -19.74 7.68 -1.22
CA GLY A 94 -18.70 8.24 -2.09
C GLY A 94 -17.67 7.21 -2.59
N VAL A 95 -17.69 5.98 -2.08
CA VAL A 95 -16.86 4.87 -2.55
C VAL A 95 -17.59 4.14 -3.68
N VAL A 96 -16.92 3.98 -4.82
CA VAL A 96 -17.47 3.29 -6.01
C VAL A 96 -16.91 1.89 -6.20
N ARG A 97 -15.75 1.60 -5.61
CA ARG A 97 -15.12 0.28 -5.68
C ARG A 97 -14.23 0.08 -4.46
N ALA A 98 -14.17 -1.16 -3.96
CA ALA A 98 -13.24 -1.57 -2.92
C ALA A 98 -12.61 -2.91 -3.28
N GLY A 99 -11.46 -3.21 -2.70
CA GLY A 99 -10.85 -4.54 -2.75
C GLY A 99 -9.47 -4.57 -2.11
N TRP A 100 -8.89 -5.75 -2.05
CA TRP A 100 -7.68 -5.98 -1.27
C TRP A 100 -6.44 -6.02 -2.15
N LEU A 101 -5.35 -5.46 -1.63
CA LEU A 101 -4.00 -5.61 -2.19
C LEU A 101 -3.09 -6.31 -1.19
N PRO A 102 -2.25 -7.26 -1.63
CA PRO A 102 -1.28 -7.90 -0.76
C PRO A 102 -0.13 -6.94 -0.44
N ALA A 103 0.36 -6.96 0.79
CA ALA A 103 1.48 -6.09 1.20
C ALA A 103 2.77 -6.34 0.38
N GLY A 104 2.98 -7.57 -0.10
CA GLY A 104 4.15 -7.95 -0.91
C GLY A 104 4.22 -7.33 -2.32
N LEU A 105 3.23 -6.52 -2.72
CA LEU A 105 3.20 -5.89 -4.04
C LEU A 105 4.40 -4.95 -4.28
N LEU A 106 4.92 -4.26 -3.24
CA LEU A 106 6.10 -3.39 -3.38
C LEU A 106 7.39 -4.14 -3.67
N ASP A 107 7.45 -5.43 -3.33
CA ASP A 107 8.61 -6.29 -3.59
C ASP A 107 8.53 -6.98 -4.95
N SER A 108 7.41 -6.85 -5.66
CA SER A 108 7.20 -7.46 -6.96
C SER A 108 7.79 -6.63 -8.10
N ASP A 109 8.15 -7.28 -9.20
CA ASP A 109 8.53 -6.63 -10.45
C ASP A 109 7.34 -6.03 -11.22
N MET A 110 6.13 -6.07 -10.64
CA MET A 110 4.97 -5.46 -11.25
C MET A 110 5.13 -3.94 -11.31
N PRO A 111 4.69 -3.28 -12.40
CA PRO A 111 4.70 -1.83 -12.46
C PRO A 111 3.91 -1.19 -11.32
N VAL A 112 4.41 -0.05 -10.80
CA VAL A 112 3.75 0.75 -9.74
C VAL A 112 2.44 1.34 -10.22
N GLY A 113 2.28 1.49 -11.53
CA GLY A 113 1.06 1.92 -12.18
C GLY A 113 -0.17 1.14 -11.73
N PHE A 114 -1.33 1.53 -12.25
CA PHE A 114 -2.66 1.29 -11.68
C PHE A 114 -3.17 -0.16 -11.77
N VAL A 115 -2.34 -1.15 -11.46
CA VAL A 115 -2.70 -2.57 -11.29
C VAL A 115 -3.59 -2.79 -10.06
N CYS A 116 -4.24 -1.74 -9.57
CA CYS A 116 -5.44 -1.83 -8.77
C CYS A 116 -6.57 -2.41 -9.63
N LYS A 117 -6.56 -3.74 -9.79
CA LYS A 117 -7.81 -4.48 -9.81
C LYS A 117 -8.10 -4.83 -8.36
N PRO A 118 -8.90 -4.03 -7.65
CA PRO A 118 -9.42 -4.47 -6.38
C PRO A 118 -10.21 -5.74 -6.63
N ASP A 119 -9.59 -6.83 -6.21
CA ASP A 119 -10.03 -8.21 -6.33
C ASP A 119 -9.92 -8.84 -4.93
N SER A 120 -10.33 -10.09 -4.81
CA SER A 120 -10.06 -10.88 -3.62
C SER A 120 -8.61 -11.32 -3.57
N ILE A 121 -8.02 -11.38 -2.38
CA ILE A 121 -6.69 -11.96 -2.18
C ILE A 121 -6.78 -13.15 -1.23
N THR A 122 -5.85 -14.09 -1.39
CA THR A 122 -5.67 -15.18 -0.44
C THR A 122 -4.52 -14.86 0.50
N VAL A 123 -4.72 -15.08 1.80
CA VAL A 123 -3.70 -14.89 2.82
C VAL A 123 -3.53 -16.16 3.66
N PRO A 124 -2.30 -16.50 4.13
CA PRO A 124 -2.08 -17.62 5.03
C PRO A 124 -2.85 -17.48 6.35
N THR A 125 -3.29 -18.60 6.92
CA THR A 125 -3.81 -18.68 8.29
C THR A 125 -2.70 -19.10 9.26
N ASP A 126 -2.90 -18.85 10.55
CA ASP A 126 -1.95 -19.15 11.64
C ASP A 126 -0.59 -18.45 11.53
N GLU A 127 -0.49 -17.44 10.67
CA GLU A 127 0.67 -16.56 10.49
C GLU A 127 0.25 -15.09 10.58
N VAL A 128 1.18 -14.23 11.01
CA VAL A 128 1.00 -12.78 10.92
C VAL A 128 1.22 -12.34 9.48
N THR A 129 0.18 -11.79 8.87
CA THR A 129 0.17 -11.30 7.50
C THR A 129 -0.36 -9.87 7.41
N ALA A 130 -0.26 -9.25 6.24
CA ALA A 130 -0.66 -7.86 6.03
C ALA A 130 -1.24 -7.63 4.63
N ALA A 131 -2.22 -6.74 4.58
CA ALA A 131 -2.90 -6.35 3.36
C ALA A 131 -3.37 -4.88 3.43
N VAL A 132 -3.67 -4.30 2.28
CA VAL A 132 -4.29 -2.97 2.18
C VAL A 132 -5.69 -3.13 1.63
N LEU A 133 -6.68 -2.60 2.34
CA LEU A 133 -8.00 -2.38 1.75
C LEU A 133 -7.94 -1.09 0.94
N VAL A 134 -8.09 -1.20 -0.38
CA VAL A 134 -8.08 -0.04 -1.29
C VAL A 134 -9.51 0.32 -1.65
N LEU A 135 -9.81 1.62 -1.57
CA LEU A 135 -11.10 2.24 -1.83
C LEU A 135 -10.93 3.24 -2.96
N GLN A 136 -11.69 3.06 -4.04
CA GLN A 136 -11.83 4.05 -5.09
C GLN A 136 -13.04 4.93 -4.81
N THR A 137 -12.82 6.24 -4.83
CA THR A 137 -13.83 7.25 -4.54
C THR A 137 -14.09 8.14 -5.75
N VAL A 138 -15.23 8.84 -5.73
CA VAL A 138 -15.52 9.94 -6.66
C VAL A 138 -15.22 11.31 -6.06
N GLU A 139 -14.96 11.36 -4.76
CA GLU A 139 -14.67 12.57 -3.99
C GLU A 139 -13.15 12.68 -3.76
N LEU A 140 -12.64 13.91 -3.66
CA LEU A 140 -11.21 14.16 -3.39
C LEU A 140 -10.83 13.94 -1.93
N GLU A 141 -11.80 13.88 -1.04
CA GLU A 141 -11.59 13.68 0.38
C GLU A 141 -11.57 12.18 0.73
N ALA A 142 -10.85 11.84 1.80
CA ALA A 142 -10.81 10.47 2.29
C ALA A 142 -12.20 10.10 2.86
N PRO A 143 -12.75 8.93 2.49
CA PRO A 143 -14.05 8.52 2.99
C PRO A 143 -13.98 8.17 4.49
N GLU A 144 -15.05 8.43 5.22
CA GLU A 144 -15.15 7.97 6.61
C GLU A 144 -15.45 6.47 6.64
N LEU A 145 -14.65 5.71 7.41
CA LEU A 145 -14.87 4.29 7.65
C LEU A 145 -15.49 4.07 9.01
N ALA A 146 -16.55 3.25 9.07
CA ALA A 146 -17.11 2.79 10.34
C ALA A 146 -16.11 1.87 11.07
N ASP A 147 -16.21 1.81 12.40
CA ASP A 147 -15.30 1.04 13.25
C ASP A 147 -15.32 -0.48 12.95
N ASP A 148 -16.44 -0.99 12.45
CA ASP A 148 -16.68 -2.40 12.09
C ASP A 148 -16.49 -2.70 10.60
N PHE A 149 -16.19 -1.70 9.77
CA PHE A 149 -16.12 -1.82 8.31
C PHE A 149 -15.19 -2.95 7.83
N PHE A 150 -14.07 -3.16 8.53
CA PHE A 150 -13.13 -4.24 8.23
C PHE A 150 -13.69 -5.62 8.56
N ILE A 151 -14.46 -5.74 9.63
CA ILE A 151 -15.07 -7.00 10.06
C ILE A 151 -16.09 -7.46 9.01
N GLU A 152 -16.87 -6.53 8.47
CA GLU A 152 -17.87 -6.80 7.41
C GLU A 152 -17.23 -7.17 6.07
N SER A 153 -16.00 -6.71 5.81
CA SER A 153 -15.26 -6.99 4.57
C SER A 153 -14.63 -8.39 4.51
N MET A 154 -14.56 -9.11 5.63
CA MET A 154 -13.97 -10.45 5.69
C MET A 154 -15.09 -11.49 5.87
N GLU A 155 -15.34 -12.34 4.86
CA GLU A 155 -16.27 -13.50 4.97
C GLU A 155 -16.10 -14.20 6.33
N PRO A 156 -17.14 -14.72 6.99
CA PRO A 156 -17.02 -15.28 8.34
C PRO A 156 -16.06 -16.49 8.38
N ILE A 157 -14.77 -16.25 8.63
CA ILE A 157 -13.79 -17.25 9.04
C ILE A 157 -13.97 -17.37 10.55
N VAL A 158 -14.61 -18.46 10.92
CA VAL A 158 -14.95 -18.86 12.29
C VAL A 158 -13.67 -19.28 13.00
N ASP A 159 -13.17 -18.50 13.97
CA ASP A 159 -13.43 -18.69 15.40
C ASP A 159 -12.68 -17.65 16.27
N GLU A 160 -11.49 -17.18 15.88
CA GLU A 160 -10.77 -16.09 16.57
C GLU A 160 -9.90 -15.33 15.56
N ARG A 161 -10.13 -14.03 15.44
CA ARG A 161 -9.41 -13.17 14.48
C ARG A 161 -8.84 -11.98 15.22
N GLN A 162 -7.56 -11.72 15.01
CA GLN A 162 -6.98 -10.45 15.38
C GLN A 162 -6.69 -9.66 14.10
N VAL A 163 -7.33 -8.51 14.00
CA VAL A 163 -7.13 -7.56 12.92
C VAL A 163 -6.76 -6.24 13.55
N LEU A 164 -5.59 -5.71 13.18
CA LEU A 164 -5.24 -4.33 13.48
C LEU A 164 -5.25 -3.53 12.18
N SER A 165 -6.28 -2.70 12.04
CA SER A 165 -6.30 -1.69 11.00
C SER A 165 -5.73 -0.37 11.50
N ALA A 166 -4.94 0.23 10.64
CA ALA A 166 -4.68 1.64 10.63
C ALA A 166 -5.99 2.42 10.45
N ARG A 167 -6.51 3.05 11.51
CA ARG A 167 -7.68 3.96 11.43
C ARG A 167 -7.45 5.20 10.54
N VAL A 168 -6.26 5.36 9.97
CA VAL A 168 -5.91 6.48 9.07
C VAL A 168 -5.90 5.98 7.64
N LEU A 169 -6.83 6.48 6.84
CA LEU A 169 -6.76 6.35 5.39
C LEU A 169 -5.60 7.18 4.85
N LEU A 170 -4.79 6.54 4.02
CA LEU A 170 -3.67 7.15 3.32
C LEU A 170 -3.92 7.03 1.82
N PRO A 171 -3.29 7.84 0.95
CA PRO A 171 -3.28 7.49 -0.45
C PRO A 171 -2.66 6.10 -0.63
N TRP A 172 -3.17 5.32 -1.58
CA TRP A 172 -3.01 3.86 -1.56
C TRP A 172 -1.56 3.36 -1.57
N ILE A 173 -0.64 4.09 -2.22
CA ILE A 173 0.78 3.71 -2.28
C ILE A 173 1.46 3.93 -0.91
N GLU A 174 1.14 5.02 -0.21
CA GLU A 174 1.55 5.25 1.17
C GLU A 174 0.96 4.21 2.11
N ALA A 175 -0.31 3.83 1.93
CA ALA A 175 -0.93 2.76 2.71
C ALA A 175 -0.18 1.44 2.55
N LEU A 176 0.27 1.13 1.33
CA LEU A 176 1.04 -0.07 1.03
C LEU A 176 2.41 -0.05 1.70
N GLU A 177 3.13 1.08 1.63
CA GLU A 177 4.40 1.27 2.35
C GLU A 177 4.22 1.17 3.88
N ALA A 178 3.17 1.79 4.42
CA ALA A 178 2.85 1.71 5.85
C ALA A 178 2.54 0.27 6.28
N THR A 179 1.81 -0.48 5.46
CA THR A 179 1.47 -1.88 5.71
C THR A 179 2.70 -2.77 5.79
N GLN A 180 3.67 -2.60 4.89
CA GLN A 180 4.93 -3.35 4.97
C GLN A 180 5.73 -3.00 6.23
N ILE A 181 5.78 -1.73 6.62
CA ILE A 181 6.45 -1.30 7.85
C ILE A 181 5.75 -1.86 9.10
N MET A 182 4.41 -1.89 9.11
CA MET A 182 3.62 -2.55 10.15
C MET A 182 3.97 -4.03 10.26
N LEU A 183 3.99 -4.76 9.13
CA LEU A 183 4.33 -6.19 9.10
C LEU A 183 5.75 -6.45 9.62
N ARG A 184 6.70 -5.62 9.20
CA ARG A 184 8.07 -5.67 9.72
C ARG A 184 8.09 -5.48 11.24
N GLY A 185 7.40 -4.47 11.76
CA GLY A 185 7.32 -4.20 13.18
C GLY A 185 6.72 -5.36 13.98
N ALA A 186 5.71 -6.01 13.44
CA ALA A 186 5.09 -7.19 14.05
C ALA A 186 6.05 -8.38 14.10
N ARG A 187 6.73 -8.69 12.98
CA ARG A 187 7.72 -9.77 12.90
C ARG A 187 8.92 -9.54 13.82
N GLU A 188 9.46 -8.31 13.84
CA GLU A 188 10.54 -7.92 14.76
C GLU A 188 10.13 -8.15 16.22
N ALA A 189 8.90 -7.76 16.60
CA ALA A 189 8.41 -7.95 17.96
C ALA A 189 8.12 -9.42 18.31
N ALA A 190 7.69 -10.22 17.33
CA ALA A 190 7.48 -11.66 17.48
C ALA A 190 8.79 -12.44 17.69
N GLY A 191 9.95 -11.84 17.40
CA GLY A 191 11.25 -12.51 17.47
C GLY A 191 11.51 -13.42 16.26
N GLU A 192 10.71 -13.28 15.21
CA GLU A 192 10.93 -13.97 13.95
C GLU A 192 12.21 -13.43 13.31
N ALA A 193 13.06 -14.34 12.81
CA ALA A 193 14.16 -13.93 11.97
C ALA A 193 13.57 -13.26 10.73
N VAL A 194 13.64 -11.92 10.67
CA VAL A 194 13.31 -11.19 9.46
C VAL A 194 14.27 -11.72 8.40
N PRO A 195 13.81 -12.50 7.40
CA PRO A 195 14.70 -13.18 6.51
C PRO A 195 15.58 -12.13 5.82
N ALA A 196 16.90 -12.29 5.94
CA ALA A 196 17.80 -11.69 4.96
C ALA A 196 17.41 -12.33 3.63
N THR A 197 16.75 -11.59 2.76
CA THR A 197 16.15 -12.12 1.54
C THR A 197 17.24 -12.75 0.67
N PRO A 198 17.06 -14.00 0.16
CA PRO A 198 18.08 -14.72 -0.61
C PRO A 198 18.47 -14.05 -1.94
N ASN A 199 17.73 -13.01 -2.34
CA ASN A 199 17.96 -12.18 -3.51
C ASN A 199 18.21 -10.71 -3.13
N ALA A 200 19.05 -10.47 -2.12
CA ALA A 200 19.66 -9.15 -1.86
C ALA A 200 20.67 -8.73 -2.95
N GLY A 201 20.38 -9.03 -4.23
CA GLY A 201 21.01 -8.39 -5.36
C GLY A 201 20.42 -7.00 -5.49
N ALA A 202 21.18 -5.98 -5.07
CA ALA A 202 21.00 -4.56 -5.38
C ALA A 202 19.54 -4.08 -5.56
N GLY A 203 18.71 -4.15 -4.51
CA GLY A 203 17.39 -3.49 -4.56
C GLY A 203 16.34 -3.97 -3.55
N ALA A 204 16.42 -5.20 -3.07
CA ALA A 204 15.43 -5.74 -2.13
C ALA A 204 15.89 -5.62 -0.67
N GLY A 205 15.12 -4.91 0.16
CA GLY A 205 15.10 -5.17 1.61
C GLY A 205 15.32 -4.00 2.58
N THR A 206 15.68 -2.79 2.14
CA THR A 206 15.78 -1.61 3.04
C THR A 206 15.51 -0.29 2.30
N SER A 207 14.48 -0.25 1.47
CA SER A 207 14.02 1.02 0.89
C SER A 207 13.35 1.80 2.01
N ARG A 208 13.98 2.88 2.48
CA ARG A 208 13.25 3.94 3.18
C ARG A 208 11.98 4.23 2.35
N PRO A 209 10.80 4.36 2.99
CA PRO A 209 9.57 4.65 2.25
C PRO A 209 9.78 5.81 1.27
N LEU A 210 9.29 5.63 0.03
CA LEU A 210 9.48 6.63 -1.01
C LEU A 210 8.41 7.71 -0.91
N PHE A 211 7.18 7.30 -0.63
CA PHE A 211 6.02 8.17 -0.52
C PHE A 211 5.54 8.36 0.92
N LEU A 212 5.82 7.44 1.86
CA LEU A 212 5.32 7.57 3.22
C LEU A 212 6.14 8.59 4.04
N PRO A 213 5.51 9.59 4.67
CA PRO A 213 6.21 10.50 5.59
C PRO A 213 6.82 9.75 6.79
N ASP A 214 7.99 10.19 7.25
CA ASP A 214 8.73 9.56 8.36
C ASP A 214 7.90 9.46 9.67
N SER A 215 7.03 10.44 9.93
CA SER A 215 6.13 10.41 11.10
C SER A 215 5.10 9.28 11.02
N VAL A 216 4.54 9.06 9.84
CA VAL A 216 3.60 7.96 9.58
C VAL A 216 4.33 6.63 9.57
N ALA A 217 5.54 6.56 9.02
CA ALA A 217 6.39 5.38 9.08
C ALA A 217 6.70 4.96 10.53
N SER A 218 7.02 5.93 11.40
CA SER A 218 7.30 5.69 12.82
C SER A 218 6.08 5.15 13.56
N TRP A 219 4.91 5.74 13.29
CA TRP A 219 3.64 5.25 13.83
C TRP A 219 3.31 3.84 13.33
N ALA A 220 3.46 3.57 12.03
CA ALA A 220 3.22 2.26 11.42
C ALA A 220 4.07 1.17 12.09
N LEU A 221 5.35 1.46 12.33
CA LEU A 221 6.25 0.55 13.02
C LEU A 221 5.79 0.28 14.47
N ALA A 222 5.36 1.32 15.19
CA ALA A 222 4.84 1.19 16.54
C ALA A 222 3.55 0.35 16.57
N ALA A 223 2.62 0.61 15.64
CA ALA A 223 1.37 -0.13 15.50
C ALA A 223 1.62 -1.63 15.27
N GLY A 224 2.58 -1.96 14.39
CA GLY A 224 2.97 -3.36 14.17
C GLY A 224 3.50 -4.06 15.42
N ARG A 225 4.32 -3.37 16.22
CA ARG A 225 4.82 -3.91 17.50
C ARG A 225 3.70 -4.11 18.52
N THR A 226 2.73 -3.20 18.57
CA THR A 226 1.53 -3.34 19.42
C THR A 226 0.70 -4.55 19.00
N PHE A 227 0.52 -4.78 17.70
CA PHE A 227 -0.19 -5.95 17.20
C PHE A 227 0.42 -7.26 17.68
N ALA A 228 1.75 -7.41 17.53
CA ALA A 228 2.45 -8.61 17.98
C ALA A 228 2.35 -8.86 19.48
N ALA A 229 2.17 -7.81 20.29
CA ALA A 229 1.91 -7.95 21.72
C ALA A 229 0.48 -8.43 22.03
N MET A 230 -0.49 -8.12 21.17
CA MET A 230 -1.89 -8.59 21.30
C MET A 230 -2.06 -10.03 20.80
N ALA A 231 -1.24 -10.45 19.83
CA ALA A 231 -1.29 -11.77 19.22
C ALA A 231 -0.64 -12.89 20.07
N ARG A 232 -0.04 -12.56 21.21
CA ARG A 232 0.55 -13.48 22.19
C ARG A 232 -0.42 -13.78 23.32
#